data_AF-A0A7Y6PQK0-F1
#
_entry.id   AF-A0A7Y6PQK0-F1
#
_cell.length_a   1.000
_cell.length_b   1.000
_cell.length_c   1.000
_cell.angle_alpha   90.00
_cell.angle_beta   90.00
_cell.angle_gamma   90.00
#
_symmetry.space_group_name_H-M   'P 1'
#
loop_
_entity.id
_entity.type
_entity.pdbx_description
1 polymer ?
#
loop_
_entity_poly.entity_id
_entity_poly.type
_entity_poly.pdbx_seq_one_letter_code
_entity_poly.pdbx_strand_id
1 'polypeptide(L)'
;MAHIDVFKSWAETIRQDTDAFKALLESGKADEKARKLAGGALCYLVSKMDLIPDWNEGIGVIDDVMVLRVCAQLSQDLDRGSLPASVEASLERMANQAEKISAFLGGPIYDKLKAYCAKLGEQKVRGATPAELMAEDDKRKTLYVAIEDELEKTVPIVINDPLDAELRLKAYLTHKLQ
;
A
#
# COMPACT_ATOMS: atom_id res chain seq x y z
N MET A 1 0.96 22.29 8.08
CA MET A 1 1.45 21.50 6.94
C MET A 1 0.25 20.80 6.35
N ALA A 2 0.05 20.87 5.03
CA ALA A 2 -1.07 20.19 4.41
C ALA A 2 -0.89 18.67 4.58
N HIS A 3 -1.98 17.91 4.65
CA HIS A 3 -1.87 16.45 4.79
C HIS A 3 -1.14 15.85 3.58
N ILE A 4 -1.36 16.46 2.40
CA ILE A 4 -0.74 16.05 1.16
C ILE A 4 0.80 16.11 1.19
N ASP A 5 1.40 17.07 1.90
CA ASP A 5 2.87 17.19 2.00
C ASP A 5 3.45 16.01 2.79
N VAL A 6 2.75 15.60 3.85
CA VAL A 6 3.09 14.40 4.62
C VAL A 6 3.00 13.16 3.73
N PHE A 7 1.90 13.04 2.99
CA PHE A 7 1.65 11.86 2.15
C PHE A 7 2.61 11.78 0.98
N LYS A 8 3.03 12.93 0.42
CA LYS A 8 4.05 12.99 -0.61
C LYS A 8 5.40 12.50 -0.10
N SER A 9 5.81 12.89 1.11
CA SER A 9 7.10 12.46 1.68
C SER A 9 7.21 10.94 1.87
N TRP A 10 6.08 10.24 1.95
CA TRP A 10 6.05 8.78 2.06
C TRP A 10 6.56 8.06 0.82
N ALA A 11 6.48 8.70 -0.34
CA ALA A 11 7.04 8.16 -1.58
C ALA A 11 8.57 8.09 -1.55
N GLU A 12 9.23 8.89 -0.72
CA GLU A 12 10.69 8.84 -0.53
C GLU A 12 11.14 7.50 0.05
N THR A 13 10.27 6.82 0.80
CA THR A 13 10.55 5.50 1.40
C THR A 13 9.87 4.34 0.68
N ILE A 14 9.19 4.56 -0.44
CA ILE A 14 8.33 3.53 -1.06
C ILE A 14 9.09 2.25 -1.44
N ARG A 15 10.36 2.35 -1.85
CA ARG A 15 11.21 1.19 -2.14
C ARG A 15 11.46 0.36 -0.89
N GLN A 16 11.83 1.01 0.21
CA GLN A 16 12.02 0.37 1.51
C GLN A 16 10.70 -0.26 2.02
N ASP A 17 9.60 0.46 1.89
CA ASP A 17 8.26 0.02 2.28
C ASP A 17 7.86 -1.25 1.50
N THR A 18 8.09 -1.25 0.18
CA THR A 18 7.85 -2.39 -0.70
C THR A 18 8.71 -3.58 -0.31
N ASP A 19 10.01 -3.39 -0.07
CA ASP A 19 10.91 -4.47 0.33
C ASP A 19 10.51 -5.10 1.66
N ALA A 20 9.98 -4.30 2.60
CA ALA A 20 9.43 -4.83 3.85
C ALA A 20 8.23 -5.75 3.61
N PHE A 21 7.33 -5.40 2.67
CA PHE A 21 6.23 -6.26 2.28
C PHE A 21 6.68 -7.51 1.50
N LYS A 22 7.69 -7.41 0.62
CA LYS A 22 8.29 -8.58 -0.04
C LYS A 22 8.80 -9.58 1.01
N ALA A 23 9.52 -9.10 2.02
CA ALA A 23 10.01 -9.92 3.13
C ALA A 23 8.88 -10.56 3.95
N LEU A 24 7.81 -9.81 4.26
CA LEU A 24 6.64 -10.35 4.97
C LEU A 24 5.93 -11.44 4.16
N LEU A 25 5.72 -11.23 2.85
CA LEU A 25 5.10 -12.21 1.95
C LEU A 25 5.90 -13.53 1.91
N GLU A 26 7.23 -13.43 1.92
CA GLU A 26 8.16 -14.56 1.86
C GLU A 26 8.39 -15.26 3.20
N SER A 27 7.97 -14.64 4.31
CA SER A 27 8.11 -15.21 5.65
C SER A 27 7.22 -16.44 5.82
N GLY A 28 7.77 -17.64 5.59
CA GLY A 28 7.06 -18.91 5.77
C GLY A 28 6.60 -19.20 7.21
N LYS A 29 7.09 -18.42 8.18
CA LYS A 29 6.69 -18.50 9.61
C LYS A 29 5.62 -17.48 10.00
N ALA A 30 5.32 -16.51 9.13
CA ALA A 30 4.28 -15.54 9.39
C ALA A 30 2.89 -16.16 9.24
N ASP A 31 1.93 -15.58 9.95
CA ASP A 31 0.51 -15.83 9.82
C ASP A 31 0.05 -15.67 8.36
N GLU A 32 -0.82 -16.59 7.92
CA GLU A 32 -1.29 -16.64 6.53
C GLU A 32 -1.97 -15.33 6.11
N LYS A 33 -2.74 -14.70 7.00
CA LYS A 33 -3.44 -13.45 6.73
C LYS A 33 -2.44 -12.29 6.62
N ALA A 34 -1.38 -12.28 7.42
CA ALA A 34 -0.32 -11.27 7.32
C ALA A 34 0.38 -11.34 5.96
N ARG A 35 0.69 -12.55 5.50
CA ARG A 35 1.28 -12.80 4.17
C ARG A 35 0.35 -12.42 3.03
N LYS A 36 -0.96 -12.72 3.16
CA LYS A 36 -1.98 -12.30 2.18
C LYS A 36 -2.13 -10.79 2.11
N LEU A 37 -2.11 -10.08 3.25
CA LEU A 37 -2.11 -8.63 3.28
C LEU A 37 -0.88 -8.06 2.55
N ALA A 38 0.29 -8.65 2.76
CA ALA A 38 1.51 -8.26 2.06
C ALA A 38 1.41 -8.48 0.54
N GLY A 39 0.95 -9.66 0.11
CA GLY A 39 0.73 -9.95 -1.31
C GLY A 39 -0.31 -9.00 -1.93
N GLY A 40 -1.40 -8.74 -1.23
CA GLY A 40 -2.44 -7.80 -1.68
C GLY A 40 -1.93 -6.37 -1.82
N ALA A 41 -1.15 -5.89 -0.84
CA ALA A 41 -0.52 -4.57 -0.88
C ALA A 41 0.45 -4.43 -2.07
N LEU A 42 1.28 -5.43 -2.32
CA LEU A 42 2.23 -5.45 -3.45
C LEU A 42 1.51 -5.54 -4.80
N CYS A 43 0.42 -6.32 -4.89
CA CYS A 43 -0.43 -6.39 -6.07
C CYS A 43 -1.10 -5.05 -6.37
N TYR A 44 -1.47 -4.28 -5.34
CA TYR A 44 -2.11 -2.98 -5.51
C TYR A 44 -1.21 -2.01 -6.28
N LEU A 45 0.09 -1.97 -5.97
CA LEU A 45 1.07 -1.09 -6.64
C LEU A 45 1.18 -1.27 -8.16
N VAL A 46 0.64 -2.36 -8.72
CA VAL A 46 0.73 -2.67 -10.15
C VAL A 46 -0.64 -2.95 -10.76
N SER A 47 -1.71 -2.69 -10.00
CA SER A 47 -3.09 -2.86 -10.44
C SER A 47 -3.44 -1.78 -11.46
N LYS A 48 -4.57 -1.97 -12.14
CA LYS A 48 -5.19 -0.97 -13.03
C LYS A 48 -6.55 -0.51 -12.50
N MET A 49 -6.98 -1.09 -11.37
CA MET A 49 -8.28 -0.86 -10.74
C MET A 49 -8.09 -0.25 -9.35
N ASP A 50 -7.26 0.79 -9.29
CA ASP A 50 -6.95 1.47 -8.05
C ASP A 50 -8.07 2.45 -7.71
N LEU A 51 -8.12 2.87 -6.45
CA LEU A 51 -9.09 3.86 -5.99
C LEU A 51 -8.92 5.16 -6.76
N ILE A 52 -7.68 5.48 -7.15
CA ILE A 52 -7.33 6.69 -7.90
C ILE A 52 -6.56 6.32 -9.16
N PRO A 53 -6.98 6.77 -10.36
CA PRO A 53 -6.22 6.53 -11.58
C PRO A 53 -4.83 7.18 -11.57
N ASP A 54 -3.83 6.46 -12.07
CA ASP A 54 -2.40 6.87 -12.05
C ASP A 54 -2.10 8.20 -12.76
N TRP A 55 -2.88 8.55 -13.79
CA TRP A 55 -2.70 9.79 -14.57
C TRP A 55 -3.14 11.05 -13.82
N ASN A 56 -3.65 10.91 -12.61
CA ASN A 56 -4.18 12.02 -11.81
C ASN A 56 -3.06 12.70 -11.01
N GLU A 57 -2.22 13.49 -11.69
CA GLU A 57 -1.26 14.47 -11.16
C GLU A 57 -0.60 14.11 -9.81
N GLY A 58 -0.07 12.89 -9.67
CA GLY A 58 0.66 12.44 -8.49
C GLY A 58 -0.19 11.95 -7.31
N ILE A 59 -1.53 12.13 -7.32
CA ILE A 59 -2.39 11.61 -6.25
C ILE A 59 -2.67 10.09 -6.37
N GLY A 60 -2.46 9.49 -7.54
CA GLY A 60 -2.46 8.03 -7.71
C GLY A 60 -1.36 7.36 -6.87
N VAL A 61 -0.13 7.88 -6.96
CA VAL A 61 1.00 7.38 -6.15
C VAL A 61 0.78 7.63 -4.65
N ILE A 62 0.04 8.69 -4.29
CA ILE A 62 -0.36 8.93 -2.90
C ILE A 62 -1.32 7.85 -2.40
N ASP A 63 -2.26 7.42 -3.23
CA ASP A 63 -3.18 6.32 -2.93
C ASP A 63 -2.41 5.01 -2.66
N ASP A 64 -1.42 4.70 -3.49
CA ASP A 64 -0.54 3.54 -3.30
C ASP A 64 0.15 3.54 -1.95
N VAL A 65 0.83 4.64 -1.61
CA VAL A 65 1.54 4.74 -0.33
C VAL A 65 0.56 4.71 0.86
N MET A 66 -0.66 5.21 0.70
CA MET A 66 -1.72 5.10 1.71
C MET A 66 -2.13 3.64 1.93
N VAL A 67 -2.34 2.88 0.85
CA VAL A 67 -2.69 1.44 0.92
C VAL A 67 -1.59 0.64 1.62
N LEU A 68 -0.31 0.88 1.31
CA LEU A 68 0.80 0.25 2.02
C LEU A 68 0.72 0.47 3.54
N ARG A 69 0.38 1.68 3.98
CA ARG A 69 0.29 2.03 5.41
C ARG A 69 -0.89 1.38 6.11
N VAL A 70 -2.05 1.35 5.43
CA VAL A 70 -3.24 0.68 5.96
C VAL A 70 -3.02 -0.84 6.04
N CYS A 71 -2.42 -1.46 5.02
CA CYS A 71 -2.07 -2.87 5.08
C CYS A 71 -1.04 -3.19 6.17
N ALA A 72 -0.06 -2.32 6.39
CA ALA A 72 0.90 -2.47 7.48
C ALA A 72 0.19 -2.43 8.85
N GLN A 73 -0.73 -1.49 9.05
CA GLN A 73 -1.55 -1.42 10.27
C GLN A 73 -2.41 -2.68 10.46
N LEU A 74 -3.07 -3.16 9.42
CA LEU A 74 -3.89 -4.39 9.48
C LEU A 74 -3.06 -5.65 9.80
N SER A 75 -1.76 -5.62 9.52
CA SER A 75 -0.82 -6.71 9.81
C SER A 75 -0.21 -6.65 11.21
N GLN A 76 -0.35 -5.53 11.93
CA GLN A 76 0.37 -5.27 13.18
C GLN A 76 -0.03 -6.24 14.30
N ASP A 77 -1.30 -6.65 14.34
CA ASP A 77 -1.83 -7.59 15.34
C ASP A 77 -1.67 -9.07 14.94
N LEU A 78 -1.01 -9.34 13.81
CA LEU A 78 -0.77 -10.69 13.30
C LEU A 78 0.66 -11.12 13.57
N ASP A 79 0.89 -12.42 13.77
CA ASP A 79 2.24 -12.95 13.87
C ASP A 79 2.97 -12.80 12.53
N ARG A 80 4.00 -11.95 12.47
CA ARG A 80 4.82 -11.74 11.26
C ARG A 80 6.00 -12.71 11.16
N GLY A 81 6.12 -13.64 12.10
CA GLY A 81 7.22 -14.58 12.21
C GLY A 81 8.51 -13.88 12.66
N SER A 82 9.66 -14.33 12.15
CA SER A 82 10.96 -13.75 12.49
C SER A 82 11.52 -12.94 11.32
N LEU A 83 11.03 -11.70 11.16
CA LEU A 83 11.56 -10.78 10.16
C LEU A 83 12.83 -10.08 10.68
N PRO A 84 13.71 -9.60 9.77
CA PRO A 84 14.81 -8.73 10.15
C PRO A 84 14.31 -7.47 10.88
N ALA A 85 15.06 -6.99 11.87
CA ALA A 85 14.67 -5.82 12.66
C ALA A 85 14.40 -4.56 11.81
N SER A 86 15.12 -4.38 10.70
CA SER A 86 14.89 -3.27 9.76
C SER A 86 13.55 -3.38 9.01
N VAL A 87 13.11 -4.60 8.71
CA VAL A 87 11.81 -4.89 8.09
C VAL A 87 10.69 -4.61 9.09
N GLU A 88 10.82 -5.13 10.32
CA GLU A 88 9.88 -4.86 11.42
C GLU A 88 9.73 -3.36 11.66
N ALA A 89 10.85 -2.62 11.76
CA ALA A 89 10.83 -1.17 11.95
C ALA A 89 10.12 -0.43 10.81
N SER A 90 10.23 -0.92 9.56
CA SER A 90 9.57 -0.30 8.41
C SER A 90 8.05 -0.55 8.44
N LEU A 91 7.63 -1.77 8.76
CA LEU A 91 6.21 -2.12 8.92
C LEU A 91 5.56 -1.35 10.08
N GLU A 92 6.23 -1.25 11.22
CA GLU A 92 5.75 -0.46 12.37
C GLU A 92 5.67 1.04 12.05
N ARG A 93 6.68 1.60 11.34
CA ARG A 93 6.61 2.99 10.90
C ARG A 93 5.39 3.22 10.02
N MET A 94 5.15 2.36 9.04
CA MET A 94 3.99 2.48 8.15
C MET A 94 2.65 2.34 8.89
N ALA A 95 2.54 1.38 9.80
CA ALA A 95 1.36 1.17 10.62
C ALA A 95 1.01 2.43 11.45
N ASN A 96 2.01 3.02 12.11
CA ASN A 96 1.83 4.27 12.86
C ASN A 96 1.49 5.47 11.97
N GLN A 97 2.01 5.51 10.74
CA GLN A 97 1.68 6.56 9.78
C GLN A 97 0.21 6.50 9.30
N ALA A 98 -0.44 5.32 9.36
CA ALA A 98 -1.82 5.14 8.94
C ALA A 98 -2.82 5.98 9.78
N GLU A 99 -2.48 6.36 11.00
CA GLU A 99 -3.29 7.29 11.80
C GLU A 99 -3.48 8.65 11.12
N LYS A 100 -2.50 9.10 10.34
CA LYS A 100 -2.59 10.37 9.59
C LYS A 100 -3.62 10.30 8.46
N ILE A 101 -3.84 9.09 7.92
CA ILE A 101 -4.89 8.82 6.94
C ILE A 101 -6.25 8.88 7.62
N SER A 102 -6.37 8.30 8.83
CA SER A 102 -7.60 8.38 9.62
C SER A 102 -7.97 9.82 9.95
N ALA A 103 -7.01 10.65 10.38
CA ALA A 103 -7.23 12.07 10.65
C ALA A 103 -7.69 12.84 9.39
N PHE A 104 -7.17 12.48 8.21
CA PHE A 104 -7.50 13.14 6.95
C PHE A 104 -8.90 12.76 6.43
N LEU A 105 -9.23 11.47 6.42
CA LEU A 105 -10.49 10.94 5.88
C LEU A 105 -11.65 11.02 6.87
N GLY A 106 -11.36 10.99 8.17
CA GLY A 106 -12.33 10.76 9.23
C GLY A 106 -12.67 9.27 9.40
N GLY A 107 -13.11 8.89 10.59
CA GLY A 107 -13.37 7.50 11.00
C GLY A 107 -14.20 6.69 9.99
N PRO A 108 -15.39 7.15 9.57
CA PRO A 108 -16.27 6.37 8.70
C PRO A 108 -15.66 6.00 7.34
N ILE A 109 -14.97 6.93 6.69
CA ILE A 109 -14.33 6.67 5.39
C ILE A 109 -13.06 5.83 5.59
N TYR A 110 -12.31 6.08 6.67
CA TYR A 110 -11.13 5.30 7.00
C TYR A 110 -11.46 3.82 7.30
N ASP A 111 -12.57 3.55 8.01
CA ASP A 111 -13.01 2.18 8.27
C ASP A 111 -13.35 1.43 6.97
N LYS A 112 -13.91 2.13 5.98
CA LYS A 112 -14.14 1.56 4.65
C LYS A 112 -12.85 1.35 3.87
N LEU A 113 -11.87 2.23 3.99
CA LEU A 113 -10.53 2.02 3.42
C LEU A 113 -9.86 0.77 4.03
N LYS A 114 -9.92 0.60 5.36
CA LYS A 114 -9.44 -0.63 6.03
C LYS A 114 -10.17 -1.86 5.51
N ALA A 115 -11.49 -1.81 5.37
CA ALA A 115 -12.28 -2.92 4.85
C ALA A 115 -11.93 -3.24 3.38
N TYR A 116 -11.62 -2.22 2.58
CA TYR A 116 -11.12 -2.39 1.21
C TYR A 116 -9.76 -3.08 1.22
N CYS A 117 -8.78 -2.56 1.97
CA CYS A 117 -7.43 -3.13 2.09
C CYS A 117 -7.45 -4.58 2.60
N ALA A 118 -8.33 -4.90 3.55
CA ALA A 118 -8.48 -6.26 4.07
C ALA A 118 -8.91 -7.27 2.99
N LYS A 119 -9.61 -6.84 1.95
CA LYS A 119 -10.06 -7.68 0.82
C LYS A 119 -9.00 -7.83 -0.27
N LEU A 120 -7.96 -7.01 -0.29
CA LEU A 120 -6.87 -7.12 -1.28
C LEU A 120 -6.19 -8.49 -1.22
N GLY A 121 -6.16 -9.12 -0.04
CA GLY A 121 -5.63 -10.47 0.18
C GLY A 121 -6.30 -11.58 -0.64
N GLU A 122 -7.44 -11.30 -1.27
CA GLU A 122 -8.24 -12.25 -2.05
C GLU A 122 -8.28 -11.92 -3.55
N GLN A 123 -7.77 -10.75 -3.95
CA GLN A 123 -7.92 -10.26 -5.32
C GLN A 123 -6.85 -10.82 -6.25
N LYS A 124 -7.23 -11.06 -7.50
CA LYS A 124 -6.32 -11.47 -8.56
C LYS A 124 -5.85 -10.25 -9.36
N VAL A 125 -4.56 -9.98 -9.34
CA VAL A 125 -3.93 -8.90 -10.10
C VAL A 125 -2.83 -9.47 -10.99
N ARG A 126 -2.80 -9.04 -12.26
CA ARG A 126 -1.82 -9.49 -13.26
C ARG A 126 -1.62 -11.01 -13.33
N GLY A 127 -2.70 -11.77 -13.14
CA GLY A 127 -2.68 -13.22 -13.25
C GLY A 127 -2.33 -13.99 -11.97
N ALA A 128 -2.07 -13.31 -10.85
CA ALA A 128 -1.75 -13.94 -9.56
C ALA A 128 -2.64 -13.40 -8.42
N THR A 129 -3.01 -14.29 -7.51
CA THR A 129 -3.60 -13.99 -6.21
C THR A 129 -2.51 -13.98 -5.13
N PRO A 130 -2.72 -13.32 -3.97
CA PRO A 130 -1.80 -13.39 -2.84
C PRO A 130 -1.49 -14.82 -2.37
N ALA A 131 -2.48 -15.71 -2.42
CA ALA A 131 -2.26 -17.13 -2.10
C ALA A 131 -1.32 -17.82 -3.10
N GLU A 132 -1.46 -17.56 -4.40
CA GLU A 132 -0.54 -18.07 -5.41
C GLU A 132 0.86 -17.47 -5.26
N LEU A 133 0.99 -16.19 -4.91
CA LEU A 133 2.28 -15.55 -4.63
C LEU A 133 3.00 -16.18 -3.43
N MET A 134 2.26 -16.57 -2.40
CA MET A 134 2.82 -17.27 -1.23
C MET A 134 3.36 -18.66 -1.57
N ALA A 135 2.81 -19.31 -2.60
CA ALA A 135 3.14 -20.67 -3.00
C ALA A 135 4.17 -20.75 -4.15
N GLU A 136 4.21 -19.75 -5.03
CA GLU A 136 4.93 -19.83 -6.30
C GLU A 136 5.96 -18.70 -6.45
N ASP A 137 7.24 -19.07 -6.37
CA ASP A 137 8.38 -18.15 -6.45
C ASP A 137 8.43 -17.39 -7.78
N ASP A 138 8.08 -18.03 -8.89
CA ASP A 138 8.13 -17.39 -10.21
C ASP A 138 7.04 -16.33 -10.40
N LYS A 139 5.88 -16.51 -9.75
CA LYS A 139 4.85 -15.47 -9.70
C LYS A 139 5.32 -14.26 -8.88
N ARG A 140 6.03 -14.48 -7.76
CA ARG A 140 6.63 -13.38 -6.99
C ARG A 140 7.67 -12.62 -7.79
N LYS A 141 8.60 -13.31 -8.46
CA LYS A 141 9.62 -12.65 -9.31
C LYS A 141 8.97 -11.79 -10.40
N THR A 142 7.91 -12.29 -11.04
CA THR A 142 7.17 -11.55 -12.06
C THR A 142 6.52 -10.29 -11.49
N LEU A 143 5.90 -10.40 -10.31
CA LEU A 143 5.33 -9.26 -9.60
C LEU A 143 6.41 -8.24 -9.23
N TYR A 144 7.56 -8.68 -8.72
CA TYR A 144 8.62 -7.77 -8.28
C TYR A 144 9.20 -6.96 -9.44
N VAL A 145 9.40 -7.57 -10.62
CA VAL A 145 9.79 -6.82 -11.83
C VAL A 145 8.74 -5.77 -12.18
N ALA A 146 7.45 -6.13 -12.17
CA ALA A 146 6.38 -5.19 -12.46
C ALA A 146 6.32 -4.03 -11.45
N ILE A 147 6.63 -4.28 -10.18
CA ILE A 147 6.69 -3.24 -9.15
C ILE A 147 7.87 -2.30 -9.43
N GLU A 148 9.06 -2.82 -9.70
CA GLU A 148 10.22 -1.98 -10.01
C GLU A 148 9.94 -1.08 -11.24
N ASP A 149 9.36 -1.65 -12.30
CA ASP A 149 8.94 -0.91 -13.49
C ASP A 149 7.93 0.21 -13.18
N GLU A 150 7.07 0.02 -12.18
CA GLU A 150 6.07 1.02 -11.78
C GLU A 150 6.69 2.11 -10.91
N LEU A 151 7.54 1.73 -9.96
CA LEU A 151 8.26 2.67 -9.09
C LEU A 151 9.21 3.59 -9.87
N GLU A 152 9.79 3.11 -10.98
CA GLU A 152 10.60 3.94 -11.88
C GLU A 152 9.80 5.03 -12.62
N LYS A 153 8.51 4.79 -12.89
CA LYS A 153 7.65 5.74 -13.61
C LYS A 153 7.02 6.78 -12.69
N THR A 154 6.78 6.39 -11.45
CA THR A 154 5.90 7.14 -10.52
C THR A 154 6.67 8.00 -9.51
N VAL A 155 7.97 7.78 -9.34
CA VAL A 155 8.80 8.48 -8.36
C VAL A 155 9.94 9.26 -9.05
N PRO A 156 10.16 10.56 -8.73
CA PRO A 156 9.53 11.33 -7.66
C PRO A 156 8.13 11.85 -8.00
N ILE A 157 7.26 11.92 -6.99
CA ILE A 157 5.91 12.48 -7.15
C ILE A 157 5.99 13.99 -7.39
N VAL A 158 5.29 14.47 -8.42
CA VAL A 158 5.09 15.89 -8.69
C VAL A 158 3.67 16.28 -8.32
N ILE A 159 3.53 17.26 -7.41
CA ILE A 159 2.26 17.89 -7.03
C ILE A 159 2.45 19.39 -7.19
N ASN A 160 1.70 19.99 -8.12
CA ASN A 160 1.84 21.41 -8.45
C ASN A 160 0.99 22.31 -7.55
N ASP A 161 -0.20 21.85 -7.16
CA ASP A 161 -1.10 22.52 -6.23
C ASP A 161 -1.49 21.57 -5.08
N PRO A 162 -0.83 21.70 -3.91
CA PRO A 162 -1.12 20.87 -2.75
C PRO A 162 -2.57 20.93 -2.27
N LEU A 163 -3.22 22.10 -2.31
CA LEU A 163 -4.58 22.27 -1.79
C LEU A 163 -5.60 21.59 -2.70
N ASP A 164 -5.44 21.77 -4.01
CA ASP A 164 -6.27 21.10 -5.01
C ASP A 164 -6.07 19.57 -4.98
N ALA A 165 -4.83 19.11 -4.88
CA ALA A 165 -4.52 17.68 -4.76
C ALA A 165 -5.16 17.06 -3.51
N GLU A 166 -5.15 17.76 -2.38
CA GLU A 166 -5.80 17.29 -1.14
C GLU A 166 -7.33 17.17 -1.30
N LEU A 167 -7.96 18.17 -1.92
CA LEU A 167 -9.39 18.14 -2.22
C LEU A 167 -9.76 16.99 -3.16
N ARG A 168 -8.99 16.81 -4.25
CA ARG A 168 -9.20 15.71 -5.19
C ARG A 168 -9.01 14.35 -4.53
N LEU A 169 -7.91 14.14 -3.82
CA LEU A 169 -7.64 12.89 -3.09
C LEU A 169 -8.81 12.52 -2.19
N LYS A 170 -9.30 13.48 -1.39
CA LYS A 170 -10.44 13.26 -0.49
C LYS A 170 -11.73 12.94 -1.26
N ALA A 171 -12.00 13.67 -2.35
CA ALA A 171 -13.19 13.46 -3.16
C ALA A 171 -13.21 12.07 -3.82
N TYR A 172 -12.09 11.64 -4.41
CA TYR A 172 -11.96 10.32 -5.02
C TYR A 172 -12.18 9.21 -3.99
N LEU A 173 -11.45 9.25 -2.87
CA LEU A 173 -11.56 8.23 -1.83
C LEU A 173 -12.98 8.19 -1.24
N THR A 174 -13.60 9.35 -0.99
CA THR A 174 -14.98 9.41 -0.48
C THR A 174 -15.99 8.85 -1.47
N HIS A 175 -15.79 9.04 -2.78
CA HIS A 175 -16.69 8.54 -3.82
C HIS A 175 -16.52 7.03 -4.05
N LYS A 176 -15.28 6.54 -4.05
CA LYS A 176 -14.96 5.12 -4.30
C LYS A 176 -15.25 4.23 -3.11
N LEU A 177 -15.15 4.76 -1.90
CA LEU A 177 -15.42 4.07 -0.65
C LEU A 177 -16.84 4.36 -0.15
N GLN A 178 -17.85 4.46 -1.02
CA GLN A 178 -19.26 4.58 -0.60
C GLN A 178 -19.88 3.24 -0.23
#